data_AF-A0A1A8NA65-F1
#
_entry.id   AF-A0A1A8NA65-F1
#
_cell.length_a   1.000
_cell.length_b   1.000
_cell.length_c   1.000
_cell.angle_alpha   90.00
_cell.angle_beta   90.00
_cell.angle_gamma   90.00
#
_symmetry.space_group_name_H-M   'P 1'
#
loop_
_entity.id
_entity.type
_entity.pdbx_description
1 polymer ?
#
loop_
_entity_poly.entity_id
_entity_poly.type
_entity_poly.pdbx_seq_one_letter_code
_entity_poly.pdbx_strand_id
1 'polypeptide(L)'
;PEDIAQFLYKGEGLNKTVIGDYLGERDDFNIKVLQAFVELHEFADLNLVQALRQFLWSFRLPGEAQKIDRMMEAFASRYCQCNPGVFQSTDTCYVLSFAIIMLNTSLHNPNVRDKPPVERFISMN
;
A
#
# COMPACT_ATOMS: atom_id res chain seq x y z
N PRO A 1 -5.84 13.93 14.20
CA PRO A 1 -5.61 12.62 13.53
C PRO A 1 -4.12 12.31 13.36
N GLU A 2 -3.33 13.35 13.17
CA GLU A 2 -1.89 13.43 12.98
C GLU A 2 -1.13 12.81 14.16
N ASP A 3 -1.48 13.14 15.41
CA ASP A 3 -0.83 12.56 16.59
C ASP A 3 -1.00 11.03 16.67
N ILE A 4 -2.19 10.54 16.31
CA ILE A 4 -2.47 9.10 16.27
C ILE A 4 -1.72 8.46 15.11
N ALA A 5 -1.71 9.09 13.94
CA ALA A 5 -0.92 8.62 12.81
C ALA A 5 0.57 8.51 13.16
N GLN A 6 1.15 9.52 13.83
CA GLN A 6 2.53 9.50 14.28
C GLN A 6 2.80 8.38 15.30
N PHE A 7 1.87 8.19 16.25
CA PHE A 7 1.95 7.10 17.22
C PHE A 7 1.94 5.72 16.54
N LEU A 8 1.00 5.50 15.61
CA LEU A 8 0.91 4.27 14.83
C LEU A 8 2.14 4.05 13.96
N TYR A 9 2.69 5.12 13.37
CA TYR A 9 3.88 5.07 12.51
C TYR A 9 5.14 4.71 13.28
N LYS A 10 5.33 5.27 14.49
CA LYS A 10 6.42 4.87 15.39
C LYS A 10 6.32 3.39 15.76
N GLY A 11 5.12 2.90 16.02
CA GLY A 11 4.84 1.47 16.16
C GLY A 11 5.52 0.76 17.35
N GLU A 12 6.11 1.50 18.30
CA GLU A 12 6.83 0.93 19.44
C GLU A 12 5.87 0.12 20.34
N GLY A 13 6.11 -1.19 20.44
CA GLY A 13 5.28 -2.10 21.23
C GLY A 13 3.91 -2.43 20.61
N LEU A 14 3.63 -1.98 19.38
CA LEU A 14 2.34 -2.19 18.72
C LEU A 14 2.36 -3.41 17.78
N ASN A 15 1.24 -4.14 17.75
CA ASN A 15 1.04 -5.21 16.79
C ASN A 15 0.66 -4.64 15.41
N LYS A 16 1.48 -4.91 14.40
CA LYS A 16 1.27 -4.46 13.02
C LYS A 16 -0.05 -4.90 12.39
N THR A 17 -0.62 -6.02 12.82
CA THR A 17 -1.95 -6.47 12.39
C THR A 17 -3.03 -5.54 12.92
N VAL A 18 -2.97 -5.19 14.20
CA VAL A 18 -3.93 -4.27 14.84
C VAL A 18 -3.82 -2.86 14.25
N ILE A 19 -2.60 -2.40 13.91
CA ILE A 19 -2.41 -1.14 13.19
C ILE A 19 -3.15 -1.18 11.85
N GLY A 20 -2.97 -2.26 11.07
CA GLY A 20 -3.68 -2.43 9.80
C GLY A 20 -5.20 -2.44 9.99
N ASP A 21 -5.70 -3.21 10.94
CA ASP A 21 -7.14 -3.31 11.19
C ASP A 21 -7.75 -1.94 11.51
N TYR A 22 -7.09 -1.14 12.36
CA TYR A 22 -7.50 0.20 12.74
C TYR A 22 -7.45 1.20 11.59
N LEU A 23 -6.35 1.23 10.82
CA LEU A 23 -6.20 2.11 9.65
C LEU A 23 -7.19 1.74 8.54
N GLY A 24 -7.64 0.48 8.52
CA GLY A 24 -8.64 -0.03 7.60
C GLY A 24 -10.08 0.19 8.06
N GLU A 25 -10.36 0.86 9.18
CA GLU A 25 -11.75 1.11 9.59
C GLU A 25 -12.43 2.21 8.74
N ARG A 26 -13.73 2.07 8.49
CA ARG A 26 -14.50 2.95 7.58
C ARG A 26 -14.95 4.26 8.22
N ASP A 27 -14.74 4.41 9.52
CA ASP A 27 -15.14 5.60 10.24
C ASP A 27 -14.34 6.83 9.76
N ASP A 28 -15.01 7.98 9.62
CA ASP A 28 -14.41 9.21 9.10
C ASP A 28 -13.12 9.60 9.82
N PHE A 29 -13.05 9.32 11.12
CA PHE A 29 -11.85 9.58 11.91
C PHE A 29 -10.68 8.67 11.52
N ASN A 30 -10.93 7.37 11.35
CA ASN A 30 -9.92 6.40 10.93
C ASN A 30 -9.43 6.69 9.51
N ILE A 31 -10.31 7.12 8.61
CA ILE A 31 -9.93 7.57 7.25
C ILE A 31 -8.97 8.76 7.32
N LYS A 32 -9.24 9.76 8.17
CA LYS A 32 -8.32 10.89 8.39
C LYS A 32 -7.00 10.45 9.00
N VAL A 33 -7.01 9.47 9.91
CA VAL A 33 -5.78 8.91 10.47
C VAL A 33 -4.98 8.15 9.40
N LEU A 34 -5.63 7.39 8.52
CA LEU A 34 -4.98 6.73 7.38
C LEU A 34 -4.33 7.74 6.44
N GLN A 35 -5.03 8.82 6.08
CA GLN A 35 -4.46 9.88 5.25
C GLN A 35 -3.20 10.48 5.90
N ALA A 36 -3.30 10.91 7.17
CA ALA A 36 -2.15 11.43 7.91
C ALA A 36 -1.00 10.40 8.03
N PHE A 37 -1.33 9.12 8.23
CA PHE A 37 -0.34 8.04 8.33
C PHE A 37 0.42 7.82 7.02
N VAL A 38 -0.29 7.87 5.89
CA VAL A 38 0.33 7.76 4.57
C VAL A 38 1.19 8.99 4.26
N GLU A 39 0.78 10.18 4.71
CA GLU A 39 1.57 11.41 4.54
C GLU A 39 2.93 11.38 5.27
N LEU A 40 3.04 10.63 6.38
CA LEU A 40 4.31 10.40 7.08
C LEU A 40 5.31 9.55 6.27
N HIS A 41 4.88 8.93 5.18
CA HIS A 41 5.78 8.21 4.29
C HIS A 41 6.39 9.15 3.25
N GLU A 42 7.71 9.17 3.20
CA GLU A 42 8.49 9.83 2.17
C GLU A 42 8.72 8.87 1.00
N PHE A 43 7.98 9.07 -0.09
CA PHE A 43 8.09 8.24 -1.30
C PHE A 43 8.86 8.91 -2.45
N ALA A 44 9.35 10.13 -2.25
CA ALA A 44 10.10 10.85 -3.27
C ALA A 44 11.33 10.04 -3.69
N ASP A 45 11.61 10.02 -5.00
CA ASP A 45 12.74 9.32 -5.63
C ASP A 45 12.75 7.79 -5.46
N LEU A 46 11.68 7.21 -4.89
CA LEU A 46 11.50 5.76 -4.80
C LEU A 46 10.69 5.25 -5.99
N ASN A 47 11.09 4.11 -6.54
CA ASN A 47 10.21 3.39 -7.46
C ASN A 47 9.02 2.77 -6.71
N LEU A 48 7.98 2.38 -7.47
CA LEU A 48 6.72 1.89 -6.89
C LEU A 48 6.91 0.69 -5.95
N VAL A 49 7.82 -0.23 -6.29
CA VAL A 49 8.12 -1.40 -5.45
C VAL A 49 8.82 -1.01 -4.16
N GLN A 50 9.75 -0.05 -4.19
CA GLN A 50 10.42 0.47 -3.00
C GLN A 50 9.43 1.15 -2.05
N ALA A 51 8.58 2.03 -2.59
CA ALA A 51 7.53 2.70 -1.82
C ALA A 51 6.53 1.70 -1.22
N LEU A 52 6.09 0.70 -2.00
CA LEU A 52 5.24 -0.39 -1.52
C LEU A 52 5.88 -1.17 -0.36
N ARG A 53 7.18 -1.49 -0.46
CA ARG A 53 7.90 -2.18 0.61
C ARG A 53 7.93 -1.35 1.88
N GLN A 54 8.21 -0.05 1.79
CA GLN A 54 8.22 0.84 2.95
C GLN A 54 6.82 0.94 3.58
N PHE A 55 5.79 1.14 2.75
CA PHE A 55 4.40 1.22 3.19
C PHE A 55 3.93 -0.06 3.90
N LEU A 56 4.08 -1.22 3.24
CA LEU A 56 3.67 -2.53 3.76
C LEU A 56 4.60 -3.08 4.87
N TRP A 57 5.70 -2.39 5.17
CA TRP A 57 6.52 -2.69 6.33
C TRP A 57 5.93 -2.09 7.61
N SER A 58 5.23 -0.96 7.52
CA SER A 58 4.73 -0.22 8.67
C SER A 58 3.52 -0.89 9.36
N PHE A 59 2.71 -1.66 8.62
CA PHE A 59 1.57 -2.43 9.14
C PHE A 59 1.39 -3.75 8.39
N ARG A 60 0.41 -4.57 8.78
CA ARG A 60 -0.01 -5.75 8.01
C ARG A 60 -1.35 -5.49 7.35
N LEU A 61 -1.45 -5.77 6.04
CA LEU A 61 -2.71 -5.61 5.32
C LEU A 61 -3.82 -6.46 5.96
N PRO A 62 -5.03 -5.90 6.14
CA PRO A 62 -6.21 -6.66 6.56
C PRO A 62 -6.60 -7.70 5.51
N GLY A 63 -7.45 -8.66 5.91
CA GLY A 63 -7.95 -9.68 4.99
C GLY A 63 -9.13 -9.22 4.13
N GLU A 64 -9.84 -8.18 4.56
CA GLU A 64 -11.04 -7.68 3.91
C GLU A 64 -10.71 -6.80 2.71
N ALA A 65 -11.23 -7.17 1.53
CA ALA A 65 -10.96 -6.46 0.28
C ALA A 65 -11.22 -4.94 0.36
N GLN A 66 -12.31 -4.52 1.02
CA GLN A 66 -12.67 -3.10 1.17
C GLN A 66 -11.69 -2.30 2.06
N LYS A 67 -10.97 -2.97 2.97
CA LYS A 67 -9.95 -2.31 3.80
C LYS A 67 -8.67 -2.14 3.01
N ILE A 68 -8.26 -3.20 2.30
CA ILE A 68 -7.09 -3.16 1.39
C ILE A 68 -7.28 -2.06 0.35
N ASP A 69 -8.46 -2.02 -0.28
CA ASP A 69 -8.82 -1.04 -1.30
C ASP A 69 -8.54 0.41 -0.85
N ARG A 70 -9.10 0.82 0.29
CA ARG A 70 -8.88 2.17 0.85
C ARG A 70 -7.43 2.49 1.18
N MET A 71 -6.68 1.52 1.69
CA MET A 71 -5.25 1.71 1.97
C MET A 71 -4.45 1.90 0.69
N MET A 72 -4.78 1.15 -0.36
CA MET A 72 -4.10 1.21 -1.64
C MET A 72 -4.45 2.47 -2.43
N GLU A 73 -5.68 2.96 -2.35
CA GLU A 73 -6.06 4.27 -2.89
C GLU A 73 -5.27 5.41 -2.22
N ALA A 74 -5.18 5.39 -0.89
CA ALA A 74 -4.42 6.38 -0.14
C ALA A 74 -2.92 6.34 -0.49
N PHE A 75 -2.35 5.13 -0.57
CA PHE A 75 -0.97 4.90 -1.01
C PHE A 75 -0.71 5.44 -2.42
N ALA A 76 -1.56 5.10 -3.39
CA ALA A 76 -1.41 5.51 -4.78
C ALA A 76 -1.48 7.04 -4.91
N SER A 77 -2.42 7.68 -4.22
CA SER A 77 -2.56 9.13 -4.18
C SER A 77 -1.27 9.80 -3.67
N ARG A 78 -0.73 9.31 -2.55
CA ARG A 78 0.52 9.84 -1.99
C ARG A 78 1.72 9.59 -2.89
N TYR A 79 1.85 8.39 -3.46
CA TYR A 79 2.97 8.06 -4.34
C TYR A 79 3.01 9.00 -5.55
N CYS A 80 1.87 9.24 -6.21
CA CYS A 80 1.76 10.17 -7.33
C CYS A 80 2.07 11.61 -6.94
N GLN A 81 1.67 12.05 -5.74
CA GLN A 81 2.02 13.37 -5.21
C GLN A 81 3.53 13.53 -4.97
N CYS A 82 4.19 12.49 -4.45
CA CYS A 82 5.63 12.50 -4.20
C CYS A 82 6.47 12.34 -5.48
N ASN A 83 5.92 11.72 -6.53
CA ASN A 83 6.63 11.39 -7.77
C ASN A 83 5.88 11.91 -9.01
N PRO A 84 5.79 13.25 -9.17
CA PRO A 84 5.06 13.84 -10.29
C PRO A 84 5.69 13.41 -11.63
N GLY A 85 4.85 12.98 -12.57
CA GLY A 85 5.27 12.59 -13.92
C GLY A 85 5.63 11.10 -14.09
N VAL A 86 5.69 10.31 -13.01
CA VAL A 86 5.88 8.84 -13.12
C VAL A 86 4.61 8.15 -13.63
N PHE A 87 3.44 8.55 -13.10
CA PHE A 87 2.13 8.05 -13.54
C PHE A 87 1.27 9.21 -14.03
N GLN A 88 0.49 8.97 -15.08
CA GLN A 88 -0.44 9.96 -15.63
C GLN A 88 -1.73 10.09 -14.79
N SER A 89 -2.10 9.03 -14.06
CA SER A 89 -3.25 9.02 -13.16
C SER A 89 -2.96 8.22 -11.90
N THR A 90 -3.64 8.57 -10.81
CA THR A 90 -3.63 7.79 -9.56
C THR A 90 -4.19 6.39 -9.79
N ASP A 91 -5.19 6.25 -10.66
CA ASP A 91 -5.78 4.94 -11.00
C ASP A 91 -4.74 3.99 -11.60
N THR A 92 -3.87 4.46 -12.49
CA THR A 92 -2.77 3.63 -13.04
C THR A 92 -1.82 3.19 -11.94
N CYS A 93 -1.45 4.09 -11.02
CA CYS A 93 -0.59 3.75 -9.88
C CYS A 93 -1.26 2.71 -8.97
N TYR A 94 -2.56 2.88 -8.69
CA TYR A 94 -3.37 1.95 -7.89
C TYR A 94 -3.42 0.55 -8.54
N VAL A 95 -3.80 0.46 -9.81
CA VAL A 95 -3.92 -0.82 -10.53
C VAL A 95 -2.57 -1.54 -10.56
N LEU A 96 -1.49 -0.82 -10.90
CA LEU A 96 -0.16 -1.40 -10.95
C LEU A 96 0.33 -1.84 -9.55
N SER A 97 -0.03 -1.10 -8.49
CA SER A 97 0.30 -1.49 -7.13
C SER A 97 -0.35 -2.83 -6.74
N PHE A 98 -1.63 -3.00 -7.08
CA PHE A 98 -2.31 -4.30 -6.92
C PHE A 98 -1.69 -5.39 -7.77
N ALA A 99 -1.33 -5.09 -9.01
CA ALA A 99 -0.65 -6.04 -9.89
C ALA A 99 0.68 -6.52 -9.29
N ILE A 100 1.46 -5.64 -8.66
CA ILE A 100 2.70 -6.00 -7.95
C ILE A 100 2.42 -6.89 -6.74
N ILE A 101 1.39 -6.59 -5.93
CA ILE A 101 1.00 -7.41 -4.77
C ILE A 101 0.55 -8.81 -5.21
N MET A 102 -0.25 -8.89 -6.27
CA MET A 102 -0.66 -10.16 -6.86
C MET A 102 0.53 -10.93 -7.42
N LEU A 103 1.44 -10.26 -8.14
CA LEU A 103 2.66 -10.85 -8.67
C LEU A 103 3.52 -11.45 -7.55
N ASN A 104 3.69 -10.73 -6.43
CA ASN A 104 4.40 -11.25 -5.27
C ASN A 104 3.78 -12.56 -4.77
N THR A 105 2.45 -12.63 -4.70
CA THR A 105 1.74 -13.86 -4.33
C THR A 105 1.97 -14.97 -5.36
N SER A 106 1.85 -14.67 -6.66
CA SER A 106 2.06 -15.65 -7.73
C SER A 106 3.48 -16.22 -7.77
N LEU A 107 4.50 -15.41 -7.48
CA LEU A 107 5.90 -15.85 -7.54
C LEU A 107 6.37 -16.59 -6.28
N HIS A 108 5.83 -16.24 -5.11
CA HIS A 108 6.36 -16.68 -3.82
C HIS A 108 5.45 -17.59 -3.01
N ASN A 109 4.15 -17.66 -3.30
CA ASN A 109 3.26 -18.61 -2.64
C ASN A 109 3.48 -20.03 -3.21
N PRO A 110 3.92 -21.02 -2.40
CA PRO A 110 4.20 -22.37 -2.88
C PRO A 110 2.97 -23.11 -3.43
N ASN A 111 1.76 -22.64 -3.12
CA ASN A 111 0.52 -23.19 -3.66
C ASN A 111 0.27 -22.76 -5.12
N VAL A 112 0.95 -21.72 -5.61
CA VAL A 112 0.86 -21.28 -7.00
C VAL A 112 1.90 -22.02 -7.82
N ARG A 113 1.43 -22.91 -8.70
CA ARG A 113 2.29 -23.78 -9.54
C ARG A 113 2.84 -23.06 -10.77
N ASP A 114 2.02 -22.23 -11.41
CA ASP A 114 2.38 -21.51 -12.62
C ASP A 114 2.85 -20.09 -12.27
N LYS A 115 4.16 -19.87 -12.39
CA LYS A 115 4.79 -18.59 -12.08
C LYS A 115 4.86 -17.75 -13.35
N PRO A 116 4.23 -16.56 -13.39
CA PRO A 116 4.22 -15.73 -14.59
C PRO A 116 5.65 -15.29 -14.95
N PRO A 117 6.09 -15.46 -16.20
CA PRO A 117 7.33 -14.85 -16.67
C PRO A 117 7.16 -13.33 -16.84
N VAL A 118 8.28 -12.63 -17.04
CA VAL A 118 8.29 -11.16 -17.15
C VAL A 118 7.40 -10.68 -18.28
N GLU A 119 7.42 -11.36 -19.43
CA GLU A 119 6.63 -11.03 -20.62
C GLU A 119 5.13 -11.10 -20.33
N ARG A 120 4.71 -12.07 -19.51
CA ARG A 120 3.30 -12.21 -19.11
C ARG A 120 2.87 -11.03 -18.25
N PHE A 121 3.69 -10.62 -17.29
CA PHE A 121 3.39 -9.45 -16.46
C PHE A 121 3.29 -8.15 -17.29
N ILE A 122 4.19 -7.98 -18.26
CA ILE A 122 4.14 -6.85 -19.20
C ILE A 122 2.87 -6.89 -20.06
N SER A 123 2.44 -8.06 -20.53
CA SER A 123 1.22 -8.16 -21.37
C SER A 123 -0.09 -7.91 -20.62
N MET A 124 -0.08 -8.03 -19.29
CA MET A 124 -1.28 -7.89 -18.45
C MET A 124 -1.56 -6.45 -18.00
N ASN A 125 -0.62 -5.52 -18.18
CA ASN A 125 -0.69 -4.14 -17.71
C ASN A 125 -0.30 -3.16 -18.83
#